data_AF-A0A485CL20-F1
#
_entry.id   AF-A0A485CL20-F1
#
_cell.length_a   1.000
_cell.length_b   1.000
_cell.length_c   1.000
_cell.angle_alpha   90.00
_cell.angle_beta   90.00
_cell.angle_gamma   90.00
#
_symmetry.space_group_name_H-M   'P 1'
#
loop_
_entity.id
_entity.type
_entity.pdbx_description
1 polymer ?
#
loop_
_entity_poly.entity_id
_entity_poly.type
_entity_poly.pdbx_seq_one_letter_code
_entity_poly.pdbx_strand_id
1 'polypeptide(L)' 'MATEQPVITRATFDEVILPIYAPAEFIPVKGKGSRVWDQQAKSTLISPAGLR' A
#
# COMPACT_ATOMS: atom_id res chain seq x y z
N MET A 1 -23.62 9.96 -7.49
CA MET A 1 -22.36 10.53 -8.01
C MET A 1 -21.25 9.54 -7.69
N ALA A 2 -20.71 8.83 -8.68
CA ALA A 2 -19.49 8.05 -8.45
C ALA A 2 -18.33 9.05 -8.45
N THR A 3 -17.59 9.14 -7.34
CA THR A 3 -16.36 9.93 -7.27
C THR A 3 -15.29 9.21 -8.07
N GLU A 4 -14.85 9.79 -9.18
CA GLU A 4 -13.64 9.35 -9.88
C GLU A 4 -12.45 9.55 -8.93
N GLN A 5 -11.92 8.44 -8.41
CA GLN A 5 -10.71 8.48 -7.59
C GLN A 5 -9.50 8.52 -8.52
N PRO A 6 -8.60 9.52 -8.37
CA PRO A 6 -7.38 9.56 -9.17
C PRO A 6 -6.54 8.31 -8.91
N VAL A 7 -5.79 7.87 -9.93
CA VAL A 7 -4.87 6.72 -9.82
C VAL A 7 -3.75 7.10 -8.85
N ILE A 8 -3.75 6.51 -7.66
CA ILE A 8 -2.70 6.71 -6.64
C ILE A 8 -1.57 5.73 -6.92
N THR A 9 -0.33 6.21 -6.97
CA THR A 9 0.86 5.38 -7.19
C THR A 9 1.89 5.56 -6.07
N ARG A 10 2.95 4.75 -6.05
CA ARG A 10 4.02 4.88 -5.04
C ARG A 10 4.71 6.25 -5.12
N ALA A 11 4.84 6.84 -6.31
CA ALA A 11 5.41 8.16 -6.49
C ALA A 11 4.63 9.25 -5.73
N THR A 12 3.31 9.10 -5.60
CA THR A 12 2.48 10.06 -4.85
C THR A 12 2.90 10.17 -3.39
N PHE A 13 3.42 9.11 -2.77
CA PHE A 13 3.91 9.16 -1.39
C PHE A 13 5.14 10.06 -1.26
N ASP A 14 6.06 10.04 -2.23
CA ASP A 14 7.28 10.86 -2.19
C ASP A 14 6.97 12.35 -2.39
N GLU A 15 5.86 12.66 -3.08
CA GLU A 15 5.40 14.03 -3.29
C GLU A 15 4.72 14.65 -2.07
N VAL A 16 4.05 13.84 -1.24
CA VAL A 16 3.18 14.34 -0.16
C VAL A 16 3.67 14.03 1.25
N ILE A 17 4.58 13.06 1.43
CA ILE A 17 5.09 12.63 2.73
C ILE A 17 6.56 13.01 2.88
N LEU A 18 6.92 13.51 4.07
CA LEU A 18 8.31 13.77 4.43
C LEU A 18 9.13 12.46 4.38
N PRO A 19 10.40 12.49 3.94
CA PRO A 19 11.24 11.30 3.75
C PRO A 19 11.78 10.73 5.07
N ILE A 20 10.89 10.47 6.04
CA ILE A 20 11.19 9.89 7.35
C ILE A 20 10.77 8.43 7.47
N TYR A 21 10.04 7.92 6.46
CA TYR A 21 9.63 6.52 6.35
C TYR A 21 10.21 5.92 5.07
N ALA A 22 10.58 4.64 5.14
CA ALA A 22 10.98 3.81 4.00
C ALA A 22 9.91 2.73 3.75
N PRO A 23 8.75 3.10 3.18
CA PRO A 23 7.67 2.13 2.94
C PRO A 23 8.04 1.15 1.83
N ALA A 24 7.39 -0.01 1.84
CA ALA A 24 7.51 -1.00 0.77
C ALA A 24 7.02 -0.45 -0.58
N GLU A 25 7.48 -1.05 -1.68
CA GLU A 25 7.10 -0.66 -3.04
C GLU A 25 5.62 -0.90 -3.36
N PHE A 26 5.00 -1.89 -2.72
CA PHE A 26 3.59 -2.22 -2.94
C PHE A 26 2.67 -1.44 -2.00
N ILE A 27 1.51 -1.02 -2.52
CA ILE A 27 0.50 -0.27 -1.75
C ILE A 27 -0.64 -1.21 -1.36
N PRO A 28 -0.80 -1.53 -0.06
CA PRO A 28 -1.88 -2.40 0.38
C PRO A 28 -3.23 -1.65 0.38
N VAL A 29 -4.25 -2.23 -0.25
CA VAL A 29 -5.62 -1.66 -0.32
C VAL A 29 -6.65 -2.43 0.51
N LYS A 30 -6.36 -3.69 0.84
CA LYS A 30 -7.26 -4.55 1.62
C LYS A 30 -6.48 -5.55 2.48
N GLY A 31 -6.99 -5.86 3.67
CA GLY A 31 -6.43 -6.89 4.56
C GLY A 31 -7.50 -7.85 5.07
N LYS A 32 -7.13 -9.12 5.27
CA LYS A 32 -7.97 -10.15 5.92
C LYS A 32 -7.07 -11.19 6.59
N GLY A 33 -7.06 -11.21 7.93
CA GLY A 33 -6.12 -12.02 8.70
C GLY A 33 -4.67 -11.66 8.33
N SER A 34 -3.83 -12.66 8.07
CA SER A 34 -2.44 -12.47 7.61
C SER A 34 -2.31 -12.29 6.10
N ARG A 35 -3.37 -11.93 5.37
CA ARG A 35 -3.31 -11.65 3.93
C ARG A 35 -3.63 -10.20 3.65
N VAL A 36 -2.85 -9.63 2.74
CA VAL A 36 -2.99 -8.26 2.26
C VAL A 36 -3.07 -8.30 0.74
N TRP A 37 -3.90 -7.44 0.17
CA TRP A 37 -4.01 -7.27 -1.28
C TRP A 37 -3.56 -5.87 -1.66
N ASP A 38 -2.85 -5.75 -2.77
CA ASP A 38 -2.49 -4.46 -3.36
C ASP A 38 -3.53 -3.97 -4.40
N GLN A 39 -3.27 -2.80 -4.98
CA GLN A 39 -4.12 -2.14 -5.97
C GLN A 39 -4.42 -2.98 -7.22
N GLN A 40 -3.55 -3.94 -7.58
CA GLN A 40 -3.72 -4.89 -8.69
C GLN A 40 -4.41 -6.20 -8.24
N ALA A 41 -4.96 -6.22 -7.02
CA ALA A 41 -5.60 -7.39 -6.40
C ALA A 41 -4.66 -8.61 -6.21
N LYS A 42 -3.34 -8.42 -6.27
CA LYS A 42 -2.38 -9.47 -5.93
C LYS A 42 -2.29 -9.61 -4.42
N SER A 43 -2.36 -10.86 -3.95
CA SER A 43 -2.38 -11.20 -2.52
C SER A 43 -1.00 -11.56 -2.00
N THR A 44 -0.59 -10.91 -0.91
CA THR A 44 0.66 -11.15 -0.18
C THR A 44 0.35 -11.59 1.25
N LEU A 45 1.04 -12.62 1.74
CA LEU A 45 0.98 -13.02 3.15
C LEU A 45 1.85 -12.06 3.97
N ILE A 46 1.27 -11.42 4.98
CA ILE A 46 1.98 -10.54 5.90
C ILE A 46 2.26 -11.27 7.21
N SER A 47 3.54 -11.36 7.57
CA SER A 47 3.99 -11.91 8.85
C SER A 47 4.33 -10.76 9.82
N PRO A 48 3.96 -10.83 11.10
CA PRO A 48 4.31 -9.82 12.10
C PRO A 48 5.83 -9.66 12.31
N ALA A 49 6.66 -10.58 11.78
CA ALA A 49 8.11 -10.49 11.85
C ALA A 49 8.74 -9.52 10.83
N GLY A 50 7.95 -8.92 9.93
CA GLY A 50 8.41 -8.08 8.81
C GLY A 50 8.66 -6.60 9.14
N LEU A 51 8.98 -6.26 10.38
CA LEU A 51 9.30 -4.88 10.82
C LEU A 51 10.73 -4.79 11.38
N ARG A 52 11.69 -5.47 10.74
CA ARG A 52 13.14 -5.36 11.03
C ARG A 52 13.87 -4.74 9.86
#